data_AF-A0A0U5AMX3-F1
#
_entry.id   AF-A0A0U5AMX3-F1
#
_cell.length_a   1.000
_cell.length_b   1.000
_cell.length_c   1.000
_cell.angle_alpha   90.00
_cell.angle_beta   90.00
_cell.angle_gamma   90.00
#
_symmetry.space_group_name_H-M   'P 1'
#
loop_
_entity.id
_entity.type
_entity.pdbx_description
1 polymer ?
#
loop_
_entity_poly.entity_id
_entity_poly.type
_entity_poly.pdbx_seq_one_letter_code
_entity_poly.pdbx_strand_id
1 'polypeptide(L)'
;MELKSFWDRVGEKFYKQGIEQGIEQGIEQGKYQGLIEEARELVLEAIEVKLGYVPEEVRERVVREEDRGVLKEWHRKIILAKSSEDIFKLFEN
;
A
#
# COMPACT_ATOMS: atom_id res chain seq x y z
N MET A 1 13.24 -48.28 15.57
CA MET A 1 14.24 -47.28 15.16
C MET A 1 13.77 -46.46 13.95
N GLU A 2 13.03 -47.04 12.99
CA GLU A 2 12.63 -46.36 11.74
C GLU A 2 11.53 -45.29 11.89
N LEU A 3 10.59 -45.46 12.83
CA LEU A 3 9.47 -44.52 13.01
C LEU A 3 9.92 -43.14 13.48
N LYS A 4 10.90 -43.05 14.39
CA LYS A 4 11.42 -41.77 14.88
C LYS A 4 12.08 -40.98 13.73
N SER A 5 12.89 -41.64 12.90
CA SER A 5 13.52 -41.00 11.73
C SER A 5 12.53 -40.55 10.66
N PHE A 6 11.38 -41.22 10.55
CA PHE A 6 10.31 -40.78 9.66
C PHE A 6 9.68 -39.47 10.15
N TRP A 7 9.27 -39.41 11.43
CA TRP A 7 8.67 -38.21 12.01
C TRP A 7 9.64 -37.02 12.06
N ASP A 8 10.92 -37.25 12.34
CA ASP A 8 11.95 -36.21 12.32
C ASP A 8 12.05 -35.58 10.91
N ARG A 9 12.10 -36.40 9.84
CA ARG A 9 12.11 -35.92 8.44
C ARG A 9 10.84 -35.18 8.05
N VAL A 10 9.69 -35.66 8.51
CA VAL A 10 8.40 -35.02 8.26
C VAL A 10 8.35 -33.65 8.95
N GLY A 11 8.78 -33.57 10.22
CA GLY A 11 8.85 -32.33 10.98
C GLY A 11 9.78 -31.29 10.34
N GLU A 12 10.97 -31.70 9.90
CA GLU A 12 11.89 -30.82 9.18
C GLU A 12 11.28 -30.28 7.88
N LYS A 13 10.56 -31.12 7.14
CA LYS A 13 9.89 -30.72 5.89
C LYS A 13 8.80 -29.68 6.16
N PHE A 14 7.93 -29.92 7.14
CA PHE A 14 6.88 -28.97 7.51
C PHE A 14 7.45 -27.66 8.04
N TYR A 15 8.52 -27.71 8.84
CA TYR A 15 9.18 -26.51 9.33
C TYR A 15 9.72 -25.65 8.18
N LYS A 16 10.44 -26.28 7.23
CA LYS A 16 10.95 -25.57 6.04
C LYS A 16 9.83 -24.97 5.21
N GLN A 17 8.77 -25.74 4.96
CA GLN A 17 7.60 -25.26 4.22
C GLN A 17 6.90 -24.09 4.92
N GLY A 18 6.78 -24.12 6.25
CA GLY A 18 6.19 -23.03 7.03
C GLY A 18 7.03 -21.75 6.95
N ILE A 19 8.36 -21.86 7.01
CA ILE A 19 9.26 -20.72 6.82
C ILE A 19 9.15 -20.15 5.39
N GLU A 20 9.19 -21.02 4.37
CA GLU A 20 9.04 -20.61 2.96
C GLU A 20 7.71 -19.87 2.72
N GLN A 21 6.60 -20.43 3.19
CA GLN A 21 5.28 -19.81 3.08
C GLN A 21 5.19 -18.48 3.83
N GLY A 22 5.75 -18.40 5.05
CA GLY A 22 5.76 -17.17 5.82
C GLY A 22 6.56 -16.06 5.15
N ILE A 23 7.71 -16.40 4.55
CA ILE A 23 8.54 -15.46 3.78
C ILE A 23 7.78 -14.99 2.53
N GLU A 24 7.17 -15.91 1.77
CA GLU A 24 6.42 -15.57 0.56
C GLU A 24 5.25 -14.63 0.87
N GLN A 25 4.43 -14.95 1.87
CA GLN A 25 3.32 -14.10 2.32
C GLN A 25 3.80 -12.72 2.79
N GLY A 26 4.89 -12.67 3.57
CA GLY A 26 5.46 -11.41 4.03
C GLY A 26 5.96 -10.52 2.88
N ILE A 27 6.59 -11.12 1.87
CA ILE A 27 7.04 -10.40 0.66
C ILE A 27 5.85 -9.87 -0.12
N GLU A 28 4.79 -10.66 -0.32
CA GLU A 28 3.59 -10.21 -1.04
C GLU A 28 2.87 -9.08 -0.32
N GLN A 29 2.68 -9.20 1.01
CA GLN A 29 2.10 -8.14 1.84
C GLN A 29 2.94 -6.86 1.79
N GLY A 30 4.26 -6.99 1.94
CA GLY A 30 5.18 -5.85 1.88
C GLY A 30 5.16 -5.14 0.52
N LYS A 31 5.10 -5.90 -0.59
CA LYS A 31 4.96 -5.33 -1.93
C LYS A 31 3.64 -4.57 -2.06
N TYR A 32 2.53 -5.15 -1.62
CA TYR A 32 1.22 -4.51 -1.71
C TYR A 32 1.16 -3.22 -0.87
N GLN A 33 1.65 -3.26 0.38
CA GLN A 33 1.74 -2.08 1.23
C GLN A 33 2.60 -0.99 0.60
N GLY A 34 3.79 -1.34 0.09
CA GLY A 34 4.68 -0.39 -0.56
C GLY A 34 4.03 0.32 -1.76
N LEU A 35 3.23 -0.40 -2.55
CA LEU A 35 2.48 0.18 -3.67
C LEU A 35 1.37 1.15 -3.25
N ILE A 36 0.81 0.98 -2.04
CA ILE A 36 -0.17 1.92 -1.47
C ILE A 36 0.54 3.15 -0.94
N GLU A 37 1.63 2.99 -0.17
CA GLU A 37 2.39 4.13 0.36
C GLU A 37 2.94 5.02 -0.77
N GLU A 38 3.52 4.41 -1.81
CA GLU A 38 3.95 5.15 -3.01
C GLU A 38 2.79 5.93 -3.65
N ALA A 39 1.61 5.31 -3.77
CA ALA A 39 0.45 5.98 -4.35
C ALA A 39 -0.06 7.15 -3.48
N ARG A 40 0.05 7.06 -2.15
CA ARG A 40 -0.24 8.17 -1.23
C ARG A 40 0.76 9.31 -1.41
N GLU A 41 2.05 8.98 -1.42
CA GLU A 41 3.13 9.97 -1.64
C GLU A 41 2.92 10.74 -2.94
N LEU A 42 2.64 10.05 -4.05
CA LEU A 42 2.38 10.68 -5.34
C LEU A 42 1.16 11.62 -5.31
N VAL A 43 0.08 11.24 -4.62
CA VAL A 43 -1.09 12.11 -4.45
C VAL A 43 -0.73 13.38 -3.68
N LEU A 44 -0.02 13.24 -2.55
CA LEU A 44 0.38 14.38 -1.71
C LEU A 44 1.34 15.31 -2.45
N GLU A 45 2.33 14.75 -3.15
CA GLU A 45 3.29 15.51 -3.96
C GLU A 45 2.57 16.29 -5.07
N ALA A 46 1.61 15.67 -5.78
CA ALA A 46 0.86 16.35 -6.82
C ALA A 46 0.03 17.53 -6.28
N ILE A 47 -0.53 17.41 -5.06
CA ILE A 47 -1.25 18.49 -4.38
C ILE A 47 -0.28 19.60 -4.01
N GLU A 48 0.86 19.27 -3.39
CA GLU A 48 1.88 20.24 -2.99
C GLU A 48 2.42 21.00 -4.20
N VAL A 49 2.68 20.34 -5.32
CA VAL A 49 3.12 20.97 -6.57
C VAL A 49 2.05 21.93 -7.13
N LYS A 50 0.77 21.57 -7.04
CA LYS A 50 -0.33 22.37 -7.58
C LYS A 50 -0.70 23.56 -6.70
N LEU A 51 -0.63 23.42 -5.37
CA LEU A 51 -1.12 24.39 -4.42
C LEU A 51 -0.01 25.12 -3.64
N GLY A 52 1.21 24.58 -3.64
CA GLY A 52 2.32 25.02 -2.80
C GLY A 52 2.26 24.52 -1.35
N TYR A 53 1.24 23.75 -0.98
CA TYR A 53 1.05 23.14 0.33
C TYR A 53 0.04 21.99 0.26
N VAL A 54 -0.02 21.18 1.32
CA VAL A 54 -1.08 20.16 1.50
C VAL A 54 -1.88 20.50 2.75
N PRO A 55 -3.19 20.78 2.66
CA PRO A 55 -4.03 20.94 3.84
C PRO A 55 -4.04 19.68 4.70
N GLU A 56 -4.03 19.82 6.03
CA GLU A 56 -3.91 18.67 6.94
C GLU A 56 -5.10 17.70 6.81
N GLU A 57 -6.32 18.21 6.64
CA GLU A 57 -7.52 17.38 6.43
C GLU A 57 -7.41 16.50 5.18
N VAL A 58 -6.83 17.05 4.10
CA VAL A 58 -6.58 16.30 2.85
C VAL A 58 -5.49 15.27 3.07
N ARG A 59 -4.42 15.62 3.80
CA ARG A 59 -3.35 14.68 4.17
C ARG A 59 -3.92 13.49 4.93
N GLU A 60 -4.72 13.73 5.96
CA GLU A 60 -5.37 12.66 6.73
C GLU A 60 -6.24 11.76 5.85
N ARG A 61 -7.02 12.34 4.94
CA ARG A 61 -7.88 11.58 4.03
C ARG A 61 -7.10 10.68 3.08
N VAL A 62 -5.95 11.16 2.57
CA VAL A 62 -5.06 10.39 1.70
C VAL A 62 -4.35 9.27 2.45
N VAL A 63 -3.82 9.55 3.65
CA VAL A 63 -3.13 8.56 4.48
C VAL A 63 -4.05 7.42 4.91
N ARG A 64 -5.35 7.69 5.12
CA ARG A 64 -6.34 6.67 5.46
C ARG A 64 -6.85 5.85 4.27
N GLU A 65 -6.54 6.25 3.04
CA GLU A 65 -7.01 5.52 1.87
C GLU A 65 -6.16 4.26 1.65
N GLU A 66 -6.81 3.10 1.55
CA GLU A 66 -6.16 1.79 1.39
C GLU A 66 -6.32 1.24 -0.04
N ASP A 67 -7.25 1.80 -0.82
CA ASP A 67 -7.41 1.41 -2.22
C ASP A 67 -6.44 2.19 -3.12
N ARG A 68 -5.41 1.49 -3.59
CA ARG A 68 -4.45 2.03 -4.55
C ARG A 68 -5.10 2.55 -5.84
N GLY A 69 -6.19 1.94 -6.29
CA GLY A 69 -6.96 2.39 -7.44
C GLY A 69 -7.55 3.78 -7.24
N VAL A 70 -8.14 4.03 -6.06
CA VAL A 70 -8.66 5.35 -5.65
C VAL A 70 -7.55 6.38 -5.60
N LEU A 71 -6.41 6.07 -4.95
CA LEU A 71 -5.24 6.94 -4.90
C LEU A 71 -4.74 7.32 -6.30
N LYS A 72 -4.61 6.32 -7.20
CA LYS A 72 -4.20 6.58 -8.59
C LYS A 72 -5.21 7.43 -9.35
N GLU A 73 -6.49 7.31 -9.06
CA GLU A 73 -7.52 8.16 -9.66
C GLU A 73 -7.42 9.60 -9.18
N TRP A 74 -7.29 9.81 -7.87
CA TRP A 74 -7.05 11.14 -7.31
C TRP A 74 -5.81 11.78 -7.93
N HIS A 75 -4.68 11.06 -7.98
CA HIS A 75 -3.44 11.55 -8.58
C HIS A 75 -3.67 12.05 -10.02
N ARG A 76 -4.36 11.28 -10.87
CA ARG A 76 -4.71 11.71 -12.24
C ARG A 76 -5.60 12.95 -12.26
N LYS A 77 -6.62 13.01 -11.40
CA LYS A 77 -7.54 14.15 -11.33
C LYS A 77 -6.83 15.42 -10.85
N ILE A 78 -5.89 15.31 -9.90
CA ILE A 78 -5.09 16.44 -9.42
C ILE A 78 -4.18 16.98 -10.53
N ILE A 79 -3.51 16.11 -11.29
CA ILE A 79 -2.69 16.54 -12.45
C ILE A 79 -3.53 17.35 -13.45
N LEU A 80 -4.77 16.89 -13.72
CA LEU A 80 -5.68 17.51 -14.68
C LEU A 80 -6.47 18.71 -14.12
N ALA A 81 -6.48 18.89 -12.79
CA ALA A 81 -7.19 19.97 -12.14
C ALA A 81 -6.69 21.34 -12.62
N LYS A 82 -7.63 22.24 -12.87
CA LYS A 82 -7.39 23.58 -13.38
C LYS A 82 -7.48 24.65 -12.29
N SER A 83 -7.95 24.25 -11.11
CA SER A 83 -8.13 25.12 -9.95
C SER A 83 -7.93 24.34 -8.65
N SER A 84 -7.71 25.05 -7.56
CA SER A 84 -7.70 24.47 -6.20
C SER A 84 -9.06 23.88 -5.81
N GLU A 85 -10.14 24.49 -6.27
CA GLU A 85 -11.51 24.02 -6.09
C GLU A 85 -11.71 22.60 -6.65
N ASP A 86 -11.19 22.33 -7.86
CA ASP A 86 -11.25 21.00 -8.47
C ASP A 86 -10.54 19.94 -7.63
N ILE A 87 -9.47 20.33 -6.92
CA ILE A 87 -8.71 19.44 -6.04
C ILE A 87 -9.49 19.17 -4.76
N PHE A 88 -10.02 20.21 -4.10
CA PHE A 88 -10.74 20.04 -2.82
C PHE A 88 -12.00 19.19 -2.97
N LYS A 89 -12.74 19.31 -4.08
CA LYS A 89 -13.91 18.47 -4.40
C LYS A 89 -13.62 16.97 -4.44
N LEU A 90 -12.36 16.55 -4.61
CA LEU A 90 -12.00 15.13 -4.56
C LEU A 90 -12.11 14.53 -3.16
N PHE A 91 -12.09 15.39 -2.14
CA PHE A 91 -12.03 15.02 -0.72
C PHE A 91 -13.29 15.41 0.06
N GLU A 92 -14.30 15.98 -0.60
CA GLU A 92 -15.56 16.44 0.01
C GLU A 92 -16.59 15.32 0.31
N ASN A 93 -16.15 14.09 0.58
CA ASN A 93 -17.02 12.98 1.00
C ASN A 93 -16.63 12.43 2.37
#